data_AF-A0AAD7AJL2-F1
#
_entry.id   AF-A0AAD7AJL2-F1
#
_cell.length_a   1.000
_cell.length_b   1.000
_cell.length_c   1.000
_cell.angle_alpha   90.00
_cell.angle_beta   90.00
_cell.angle_gamma   90.00
#
_symmetry.space_group_name_H-M   'P 1'
#
loop_
_entity.id
_entity.type
_entity.pdbx_description
1 polymer ?
#
loop_
_entity_poly.entity_id
_entity_poly.type
_entity_poly.pdbx_seq_one_letter_code
_entity_poly.pdbx_strand_id
1 'polypeptide(L)'
;MSRPRSLAELATAAVEFVPPPSRSLRHYLRLAEQQCNAGRAYMADARNAGPEVVWLERERAFIEFARATKLILETIPALVEYQGDGVLTRRQKDNLAANGQELRKDLEELKVALVDRPETEPRSLVYQSVFSLLQEISRTRNFQMYDNLVDQHGVMSAQDPILAIVKSLDSRKALLQIASNLGIYDDPRLRDALREDEQQIAAIILTIMNSGSERAAVLRLEGDFAQSFLDVVQNTLDRGFLMHPQHNSKARRLILKLSGACDKLPSSLFITGVSGRSEHAAFGGGFGDIYQASYNGRTVA
;
A
#
# COMPACT_ATOMS: atom_id res chain seq x y z
N MET A 1 -2.38 -4.71 -2.49
CA MET A 1 -2.05 -5.55 -1.33
C MET A 1 -1.01 -6.57 -1.74
N SER A 2 0.12 -6.61 -1.05
CA SER A 2 1.15 -7.63 -1.25
C SER A 2 0.50 -8.94 -0.83
N ARG A 3 0.90 -10.03 -1.47
CA ARG A 3 0.52 -11.36 -1.00
C ARG A 3 0.75 -11.39 0.51
N PRO A 4 -0.29 -11.68 1.30
CA PRO A 4 -0.08 -11.66 2.72
C PRO A 4 0.89 -12.79 3.08
N ARG A 5 1.73 -12.53 4.08
CA ARG A 5 2.84 -13.43 4.38
C ARG A 5 2.33 -14.72 4.99
N SER A 6 2.89 -15.83 4.55
CA SER A 6 2.73 -17.10 5.23
C SER A 6 3.31 -17.02 6.65
N LEU A 7 2.83 -17.90 7.53
CA LEU A 7 3.34 -17.96 8.89
C LEU A 7 4.86 -18.20 8.94
N ALA A 8 5.39 -18.98 7.99
CA ALA A 8 6.82 -19.21 7.84
C ALA A 8 7.59 -17.94 7.46
N GLU A 9 7.07 -17.12 6.54
CA GLU A 9 7.67 -15.83 6.17
C GLU A 9 7.64 -14.83 7.33
N LEU A 10 6.54 -14.79 8.10
CA LEU A 10 6.43 -13.96 9.29
C LEU A 10 7.42 -14.39 10.38
N ALA A 11 7.55 -15.69 10.62
CA ALA A 11 8.53 -16.23 11.56
C ALA A 11 9.96 -15.90 11.11
N THR A 12 10.25 -16.02 9.81
CA THR A 12 11.55 -15.64 9.24
C THR A 12 11.84 -14.15 9.47
N ALA A 13 10.88 -13.27 9.19
CA ALA A 13 11.02 -11.83 9.40
C ALA A 13 11.19 -11.43 10.89
N ALA A 14 10.64 -12.23 11.81
CA ALA A 14 10.88 -12.08 13.23
C ALA A 14 12.29 -12.54 13.63
N VAL A 15 12.80 -13.61 13.04
CA VAL A 15 14.13 -14.17 13.33
C VAL A 15 15.27 -13.33 12.75
N GLU A 16 15.09 -12.73 11.58
CA GLU A 16 16.05 -11.80 10.93
C GLU A 16 16.40 -10.60 11.83
N PHE A 17 15.57 -10.32 12.83
CA PHE A 17 15.91 -9.40 13.90
C PHE A 17 17.04 -9.98 14.76
N VAL A 18 18.26 -9.57 14.43
CA VAL A 18 19.46 -9.86 15.24
C VAL A 18 19.79 -8.61 16.05
N PRO A 19 19.50 -8.59 17.36
CA PRO A 19 19.93 -7.48 18.19
C PRO A 19 21.47 -7.46 18.28
N PRO A 20 22.09 -6.27 18.37
CA PRO A 20 23.54 -6.17 18.31
C PRO A 20 24.20 -6.90 19.49
N PRO A 21 25.13 -7.84 19.23
CA PRO A 21 25.89 -8.48 20.30
C PRO A 21 26.69 -7.39 21.03
N SER A 22 26.87 -7.50 22.36
CA SER A 22 27.58 -6.53 23.23
C SER A 22 26.82 -5.33 23.80
N ARG A 23 25.48 -5.31 23.78
CA ARG A 23 24.68 -4.31 24.51
C ARG A 23 24.40 -4.75 25.96
N SER A 24 24.20 -3.76 26.85
CA SER A 24 23.86 -4.01 28.26
C SER A 24 22.46 -4.56 28.44
N LEU A 25 22.19 -5.22 29.57
CA LEU A 25 20.87 -5.77 29.92
C LEU A 25 19.77 -4.69 29.82
N ARG A 26 20.06 -3.47 30.28
CA ARG A 26 19.12 -2.34 30.23
C ARG A 26 18.72 -1.96 28.80
N HIS A 27 19.59 -2.15 27.82
CA HIS A 27 19.25 -1.93 26.41
C HIS A 27 18.26 -2.98 25.92
N TYR A 28 18.54 -4.26 26.20
CA TYR A 28 17.67 -5.37 25.80
C TYR A 28 16.29 -5.30 26.44
N LEU A 29 16.20 -4.92 27.72
CA LEU A 29 14.91 -4.71 28.40
C LEU A 29 14.07 -3.61 27.72
N ARG A 30 14.68 -2.46 27.39
CA ARG A 30 14.01 -1.38 26.66
C ARG A 30 13.57 -1.81 25.26
N LEU A 31 14.41 -2.59 24.58
CA LEU A 31 14.09 -3.10 23.25
C LEU A 31 12.90 -4.07 23.30
N ALA A 32 12.89 -4.99 24.28
CA ALA A 32 11.77 -5.89 24.49
C ALA A 32 10.48 -5.13 24.79
N GLU A 33 10.53 -4.12 25.68
CA GLU A 33 9.39 -3.26 26.00
C GLU A 33 8.87 -2.50 24.76
N GLN A 34 9.78 -1.95 23.95
CA GLN A 34 9.41 -1.29 22.69
C GLN A 34 8.66 -2.23 21.75
N GLN A 35 9.13 -3.47 21.58
CA GLN A 35 8.45 -4.44 20.71
C GLN A 35 7.10 -4.89 21.30
N CYS A 36 6.99 -5.08 22.62
CA CYS A 36 5.72 -5.35 23.27
C CYS A 36 4.69 -4.23 23.03
N ASN A 37 5.12 -2.97 23.17
CA ASN A 37 4.24 -1.83 22.98
C ASN A 37 3.83 -1.66 21.52
N ALA A 38 4.74 -1.88 20.57
CA ALA A 38 4.44 -1.89 19.15
C ALA A 38 3.43 -2.99 18.79
N GLY A 39 3.66 -4.23 19.25
CA GLY A 39 2.74 -5.34 19.02
C GLY A 39 1.33 -5.08 19.58
N ARG A 40 1.24 -4.51 20.79
CA ARG A 40 -0.04 -4.10 21.39
C ARG A 40 -0.73 -2.97 20.62
N ALA A 41 0.02 -1.99 20.12
CA ALA A 41 -0.53 -0.92 19.29
C ALA A 41 -1.13 -1.49 18.00
N TYR A 42 -0.42 -2.38 17.31
CA TYR A 42 -0.94 -3.05 16.11
C TYR A 42 -2.18 -3.89 16.40
N MET A 43 -2.24 -4.57 17.56
CA MET A 43 -3.46 -5.28 17.97
C MET A 43 -4.64 -4.35 18.23
N ALA A 44 -4.40 -3.18 18.82
CA ALA A 44 -5.44 -2.18 19.03
C ALA A 44 -5.94 -1.61 17.70
N ASP A 45 -5.03 -1.32 16.77
CA ASP A 45 -5.35 -0.85 15.43
C ASP A 45 -6.14 -1.91 14.65
N ALA A 46 -5.74 -3.19 14.74
CA ALA A 46 -6.45 -4.31 14.12
C ALA A 46 -7.91 -4.43 14.60
N ARG A 47 -8.20 -4.14 15.88
CA ARG A 47 -9.58 -4.17 16.41
C ARG A 47 -10.48 -3.08 15.84
N ASN A 48 -9.89 -1.95 15.46
CA ASN A 48 -10.60 -0.80 14.92
C ASN A 48 -10.53 -0.72 13.38
N ALA A 49 -9.71 -1.58 12.76
CA ALA A 49 -9.49 -1.62 11.33
C ALA A 49 -10.65 -2.29 10.58
N GLY A 50 -10.87 -1.85 9.35
CA GLY A 50 -11.73 -2.56 8.40
C GLY A 50 -11.14 -3.93 7.99
N PRO A 51 -11.95 -4.78 7.33
CA PRO A 51 -11.57 -6.15 6.94
C PRO A 51 -10.27 -6.22 6.14
N GLU A 52 -9.97 -5.19 5.36
CA GLU A 52 -8.78 -5.11 4.53
C GLU A 52 -7.48 -4.85 5.32
N VAL A 53 -7.57 -4.10 6.43
CA VAL A 53 -6.39 -3.62 7.17
C VAL A 53 -6.12 -4.48 8.41
N VAL A 54 -7.14 -5.16 8.94
CA VAL A 54 -7.03 -6.02 10.14
C VAL A 54 -5.93 -7.08 9.99
N TRP A 55 -5.77 -7.67 8.81
CA TRP A 55 -4.79 -8.72 8.57
C TRP A 55 -3.37 -8.21 8.57
N LEU A 56 -3.13 -7.05 7.94
CA LEU A 56 -1.81 -6.43 7.92
C LEU A 56 -1.35 -6.05 9.33
N GLU A 57 -2.26 -5.51 10.15
CA GLU A 57 -1.92 -5.15 11.53
C GLU A 57 -1.71 -6.41 12.40
N ARG A 58 -2.45 -7.50 12.16
CA ARG A 58 -2.18 -8.80 12.80
C ARG A 58 -0.83 -9.40 12.42
N GLU A 59 -0.42 -9.29 11.15
CA GLU A 59 0.90 -9.74 10.68
C GLU A 59 2.03 -8.95 11.37
N ARG A 60 1.86 -7.63 11.51
CA ARG A 60 2.82 -6.77 12.22
C ARG A 60 2.87 -7.07 13.71
N ALA A 61 1.70 -7.24 14.34
CA ALA A 61 1.62 -7.64 15.75
C ALA A 61 2.34 -8.97 16.00
N PHE A 62 2.13 -9.95 15.12
CA PHE A 62 2.81 -11.24 15.20
C PHE A 62 4.33 -11.11 15.16
N ILE A 63 4.87 -10.31 14.24
CA ILE A 63 6.33 -10.10 14.14
C ILE A 63 6.89 -9.47 15.41
N GLU A 64 6.25 -8.41 15.93
CA GLU A 64 6.78 -7.71 17.11
C GLU A 64 6.64 -8.52 18.40
N PHE A 65 5.55 -9.27 18.57
CA PHE A 65 5.45 -10.20 19.69
C PHE A 65 6.47 -11.34 19.57
N ALA A 66 6.71 -11.89 18.38
CA ALA A 66 7.72 -12.95 18.19
C ALA A 66 9.13 -12.46 18.56
N ARG A 67 9.46 -11.21 18.18
CA ARG A 67 10.72 -10.57 18.58
C ARG A 67 10.79 -10.35 20.10
N ALA A 68 9.73 -9.83 20.71
CA ALA A 68 9.67 -9.61 22.15
C ALA A 68 9.83 -10.93 22.93
N THR A 69 9.12 -12.00 22.52
CA THR A 69 9.21 -13.32 23.13
C THR A 69 10.62 -13.89 23.03
N LYS A 70 11.27 -13.81 21.86
CA LYS A 70 12.66 -14.25 21.68
C LYS A 70 13.64 -13.46 22.58
N LEU A 71 13.43 -12.14 22.69
CA LEU A 71 14.25 -11.31 23.58
C LEU A 71 14.09 -11.74 25.04
N ILE A 72 12.85 -11.90 25.50
CA ILE A 72 12.51 -12.13 26.90
C ILE A 72 12.84 -13.55 27.36
N LEU A 73 12.55 -14.57 26.54
CA LEU A 73 12.67 -15.97 26.94
C LEU A 73 14.02 -16.59 26.57
N GLU A 74 14.73 -16.06 25.57
CA GLU A 74 15.98 -16.65 25.08
C GLU A 74 17.17 -15.71 25.26
N THR A 75 17.06 -14.48 24.74
CA THR A 75 18.23 -13.58 24.64
C THR A 75 18.64 -13.00 25.99
N ILE A 76 17.68 -12.40 26.72
CA ILE A 76 17.95 -11.76 28.02
C ILE A 76 18.43 -12.80 29.06
N PRO A 77 17.80 -13.98 29.20
CA PRO A 77 18.25 -15.00 30.13
C PRO A 77 19.67 -15.50 29.85
N ALA A 78 20.15 -15.44 28.61
CA ALA A 78 21.50 -15.86 28.25
C ALA A 78 22.59 -14.80 28.61
N LEU A 79 22.21 -13.58 29.01
CA LEU A 79 23.18 -12.53 29.33
C LEU A 79 23.83 -12.76 30.70
N VAL A 80 25.15 -12.55 30.79
CA VAL A 80 25.91 -12.63 32.04
C VAL A 80 25.35 -11.67 33.10
N GLU A 81 25.01 -10.43 32.70
CA GLU A 81 24.38 -9.43 33.58
C GLU A 81 23.04 -9.90 34.16
N TYR A 82 22.28 -10.71 33.41
CA TYR A 82 21.02 -11.27 33.88
C TYR A 82 21.25 -12.37 34.92
N GLN A 83 22.30 -13.18 34.75
CA GLN A 83 22.65 -14.26 35.68
C GLN A 83 23.28 -13.75 36.98
N GLY A 84 23.99 -12.62 36.92
CA GLY A 84 24.65 -12.02 38.07
C GLY A 84 23.72 -11.66 39.22
N ASP A 85 24.23 -11.79 40.45
CA ASP A 85 23.55 -11.36 41.67
C ASP A 85 23.58 -9.82 41.77
N GLY A 86 22.41 -9.20 41.77
CA GLY A 86 22.24 -7.77 42.09
C GLY A 86 21.71 -6.87 40.98
N VAL A 87 21.68 -7.30 39.72
CA VAL A 87 21.13 -6.46 38.63
C VAL A 87 19.60 -6.56 38.55
N LEU A 88 19.06 -7.77 38.60
CA LEU A 88 17.63 -8.05 38.71
C LEU A 88 17.38 -8.94 39.92
N THR A 89 16.39 -8.57 40.73
CA THR A 89 15.89 -9.42 41.81
C THR A 89 15.24 -10.68 41.24
N ARG A 90 15.21 -11.77 42.03
CA ARG A 90 14.50 -13.01 41.66
C ARG A 90 13.06 -12.74 41.21
N ARG A 91 12.35 -11.89 41.95
CA ARG A 91 10.97 -11.48 41.61
C ARG A 91 10.88 -10.79 40.25
N GLN A 92 11.83 -9.93 39.88
CA GLN A 92 11.86 -9.30 38.56
C GLN A 92 12.12 -10.31 37.44
N LYS A 93 13.01 -11.29 37.68
CA LYS A 93 13.27 -12.40 36.75
C LYS A 93 12.02 -13.25 36.54
N ASP A 94 11.33 -13.61 37.63
CA ASP A 94 10.09 -14.39 37.59
C ASP A 94 8.98 -13.62 36.83
N ASN A 95 8.81 -12.33 37.10
CA ASN A 95 7.85 -11.47 36.38
C ASN A 95 8.18 -11.37 34.89
N LEU A 96 9.46 -11.21 34.54
CA LEU A 96 9.90 -11.13 33.15
C LEU A 96 9.59 -12.44 32.41
N ALA A 97 9.85 -13.58 33.05
CA ALA A 97 9.52 -14.90 32.50
C ALA A 97 8.00 -15.08 32.32
N ALA A 98 7.20 -14.67 33.32
CA ALA A 98 5.74 -14.71 33.24
C ALA A 98 5.19 -13.87 32.07
N ASN A 99 5.69 -12.63 31.90
CA ASN A 99 5.33 -11.77 30.78
C ASN A 99 5.72 -12.41 29.43
N GLY A 100 6.86 -13.08 29.37
CA GLY A 100 7.28 -13.81 28.17
C GLY A 100 6.34 -14.97 27.81
N GLN A 101 5.79 -15.68 28.80
CA GLN A 101 4.79 -16.72 28.58
C GLN A 101 3.44 -16.16 28.14
N GLU A 102 3.02 -15.01 28.68
CA GLU A 102 1.80 -14.32 28.23
C GLU A 102 1.90 -13.92 26.76
N LEU A 103 3.01 -13.30 26.35
CA LEU A 103 3.26 -12.96 24.94
C LEU A 103 3.28 -14.20 24.04
N ARG A 104 3.79 -15.32 24.53
CA ARG A 104 3.75 -16.59 23.79
C ARG A 104 2.32 -17.06 23.56
N LYS A 105 1.42 -16.88 24.54
CA LYS A 105 0.00 -17.17 24.38
C LYS A 105 -0.64 -16.25 23.32
N ASP A 106 -0.37 -14.95 23.40
CA ASP A 106 -0.86 -13.99 22.39
C ASP A 106 -0.38 -14.35 20.98
N LEU A 107 0.85 -14.85 20.86
CA LEU A 107 1.39 -15.36 19.60
C LEU A 107 0.63 -16.59 19.09
N GLU A 108 0.32 -17.56 19.94
CA GLU A 108 -0.45 -18.74 19.52
C GLU A 108 -1.87 -18.36 19.08
N GLU A 109 -2.52 -17.41 19.77
CA GLU A 109 -3.82 -16.89 19.34
C GLU A 109 -3.73 -16.19 17.97
N LEU A 110 -2.68 -15.39 17.76
CA LEU A 110 -2.42 -14.76 16.46
C LEU A 110 -2.10 -15.78 15.36
N LYS A 111 -1.40 -16.88 15.67
CA LYS A 111 -1.14 -17.96 14.69
C LYS A 111 -2.44 -18.56 14.19
N VAL A 112 -3.34 -18.91 15.11
CA VAL A 112 -4.66 -19.47 14.76
C VAL A 112 -5.40 -18.47 13.87
N ALA A 113 -5.47 -17.19 14.28
CA ALA A 113 -6.14 -16.17 13.50
C ALA A 113 -5.53 -15.97 12.09
N LEU A 114 -4.20 -16.06 11.96
CA LEU A 114 -3.50 -15.88 10.68
C LEU A 114 -3.59 -17.13 9.78
N VAL A 115 -3.68 -18.33 10.36
CA VAL A 115 -3.87 -19.59 9.63
C VAL A 115 -5.32 -19.72 9.13
N ASP A 116 -6.29 -19.35 9.97
CA ASP A 116 -7.71 -19.36 9.62
C ASP A 116 -8.10 -18.18 8.71
N ARG A 117 -7.14 -17.35 8.29
CA ARG A 117 -7.43 -16.30 7.32
C ARG A 117 -7.89 -16.95 6.02
N PRO A 118 -9.06 -16.56 5.47
CA PRO A 118 -9.49 -17.08 4.18
C PRO A 118 -8.40 -16.85 3.13
N GLU A 119 -7.93 -17.94 2.51
CA GLU A 119 -6.99 -17.89 1.37
C GLU A 119 -7.59 -17.16 0.15
N THR A 120 -8.90 -16.87 0.21
CA THR A 120 -9.77 -16.45 -0.87
C THR A 120 -10.30 -15.03 -0.74
N GLU A 121 -9.69 -14.15 0.06
CA GLU A 121 -9.94 -12.71 -0.19
C GLU A 121 -9.41 -12.40 -1.60
N PRO A 122 -10.29 -12.02 -2.54
CA PRO A 122 -9.89 -11.82 -3.92
C PRO A 122 -8.79 -10.78 -3.94
N ARG A 123 -7.69 -11.12 -4.61
CA ARG A 123 -6.61 -10.18 -4.96
C ARG A 123 -7.27 -8.87 -5.34
N SER A 124 -7.01 -7.81 -4.56
CA SER A 124 -7.67 -6.51 -4.64
C SER A 124 -7.93 -6.13 -6.10
N LEU A 125 -9.19 -6.27 -6.48
CA LEU A 125 -9.68 -6.01 -7.81
C LEU A 125 -9.78 -4.51 -7.95
N VAL A 126 -8.99 -3.92 -8.84
CA VAL A 126 -9.16 -2.52 -9.18
C VAL A 126 -10.53 -2.37 -9.85
N TYR A 127 -11.35 -1.43 -9.39
CA TYR A 127 -12.71 -1.18 -9.85
C TYR A 127 -13.79 -2.21 -9.46
N GLN A 128 -13.64 -2.88 -8.31
CA GLN A 128 -14.64 -3.84 -7.83
C GLN A 128 -16.00 -3.20 -7.51
N SER A 129 -16.01 -2.00 -6.96
CA SER A 129 -17.25 -1.31 -6.58
C SER A 129 -18.03 -0.89 -7.82
N VAL A 130 -17.35 -0.28 -8.80
CA VAL A 130 -17.96 0.08 -10.09
C VAL A 130 -18.45 -1.16 -10.82
N PHE A 131 -17.64 -2.22 -10.85
CA PHE A 131 -18.05 -3.49 -11.44
C PHE A 131 -19.33 -4.04 -10.82
N SER A 132 -19.40 -4.08 -9.48
CA SER A 132 -20.55 -4.62 -8.74
C SER A 132 -21.83 -3.82 -9.04
N LEU A 133 -21.73 -2.49 -9.07
CA LEU A 133 -22.84 -1.61 -9.44
C LEU A 133 -23.31 -1.85 -10.88
N LEU A 134 -22.37 -1.92 -11.83
CA LEU A 134 -22.70 -2.18 -13.23
C LEU A 134 -23.30 -3.57 -13.41
N GLN A 135 -22.86 -4.55 -12.63
CA GLN A 135 -23.40 -5.90 -12.63
C GLN A 135 -24.86 -5.92 -12.15
N GLU A 136 -25.16 -5.23 -11.04
CA GLU A 136 -26.53 -5.06 -10.52
C GLU A 136 -27.45 -4.44 -11.57
N ILE A 137 -27.00 -3.36 -12.21
CA ILE A 137 -27.81 -2.62 -13.19
C ILE A 137 -27.95 -3.41 -14.49
N SER A 138 -26.90 -4.09 -14.95
CA SER A 138 -26.94 -4.86 -16.20
C SER A 138 -27.88 -6.06 -16.09
N ARG A 139 -27.91 -6.75 -14.93
CA ARG A 139 -28.85 -7.85 -14.68
C ARG A 139 -30.32 -7.46 -14.82
N THR A 140 -30.64 -6.19 -14.55
CA THR A 140 -32.02 -5.69 -14.62
C THR A 140 -32.37 -5.10 -15.99
N ARG A 141 -31.39 -4.60 -16.75
CA ARG A 141 -31.63 -3.82 -17.97
C ARG A 141 -31.19 -4.50 -19.27
N ASN A 142 -30.09 -5.26 -19.28
CA ASN A 142 -29.52 -5.80 -20.51
C ASN A 142 -28.58 -6.99 -20.27
N PHE A 143 -29.04 -8.21 -20.56
CA PHE A 143 -28.27 -9.44 -20.41
C PHE A 143 -27.02 -9.52 -21.31
N GLN A 144 -27.03 -8.94 -22.52
CA GLN A 144 -25.84 -8.97 -23.38
C GLN A 144 -24.70 -8.09 -22.84
N MET A 145 -25.03 -7.02 -22.13
CA MET A 145 -24.02 -6.19 -21.45
C MET A 145 -23.44 -6.87 -20.21
N TYR A 146 -24.18 -7.81 -19.61
CA TYR A 146 -23.69 -8.61 -18.50
C TYR A 146 -22.52 -9.52 -18.92
N ASP A 147 -22.63 -10.18 -20.07
CA ASP A 147 -21.56 -11.07 -20.56
C ASP A 147 -20.28 -10.28 -20.86
N ASN A 148 -20.40 -9.13 -21.54
CA ASN A 148 -19.27 -8.23 -21.77
C ASN A 148 -18.61 -7.76 -20.45
N LEU A 149 -19.42 -7.51 -19.42
CA LEU A 149 -18.93 -7.11 -18.10
C LEU A 149 -18.14 -8.26 -17.45
N VAL A 150 -18.67 -9.49 -17.49
CA VAL A 150 -18.00 -10.68 -16.95
C VAL A 150 -16.65 -10.94 -17.65
N ASP A 151 -16.57 -10.73 -18.96
CA ASP A 151 -15.29 -10.84 -19.68
C ASP A 151 -14.27 -9.79 -19.20
N GLN A 152 -14.70 -8.54 -18.98
CA GLN A 152 -13.85 -7.50 -18.39
C GLN A 152 -13.40 -7.86 -16.96
N HIS A 153 -14.28 -8.46 -16.16
CA HIS A 153 -13.93 -8.95 -14.82
C HIS A 153 -12.85 -10.02 -14.86
N GLY A 154 -12.92 -10.95 -15.81
CA GLY A 154 -11.91 -11.99 -15.98
C GLY A 154 -10.53 -11.39 -16.28
N VAL A 155 -10.48 -10.34 -17.10
CA VAL A 155 -9.25 -9.61 -17.38
C VAL A 155 -8.74 -8.89 -16.12
N MET A 156 -9.63 -8.29 -15.33
CA MET A 156 -9.27 -7.51 -14.13
C MET A 156 -8.88 -8.41 -12.94
N SER A 157 -9.44 -9.62 -12.87
CA SER A 157 -9.20 -10.58 -11.80
C SER A 157 -7.89 -11.32 -11.93
N ALA A 158 -7.33 -11.68 -10.77
CA ALA A 158 -6.09 -12.43 -10.61
C ALA A 158 -4.78 -11.73 -11.03
N GLN A 159 -4.76 -10.41 -11.23
CA GLN A 159 -3.54 -9.72 -11.64
C GLN A 159 -2.53 -9.49 -10.50
N ASP A 160 -1.25 -9.51 -10.87
CA ASP A 160 -0.16 -8.95 -10.08
C ASP A 160 -0.48 -7.49 -9.70
N PRO A 161 -0.18 -7.03 -8.47
CA PRO A 161 -0.52 -5.66 -8.03
C PRO A 161 -0.02 -4.55 -8.95
N ILE A 162 1.15 -4.73 -9.57
CA ILE A 162 1.72 -3.74 -10.50
C ILE A 162 0.92 -3.74 -11.79
N LEU A 163 0.62 -4.92 -12.34
CA LEU A 163 -0.24 -5.03 -13.54
C LEU A 163 -1.64 -4.46 -13.31
N ALA A 164 -2.21 -4.68 -12.12
CA ALA A 164 -3.51 -4.12 -11.75
C ALA A 164 -3.51 -2.59 -11.80
N ILE A 165 -2.44 -1.95 -11.31
CA ILE A 165 -2.24 -0.49 -11.42
C ILE A 165 -2.04 -0.08 -12.88
N VAL A 166 -1.14 -0.75 -13.60
CA VAL A 166 -0.82 -0.42 -15.00
C VAL A 166 -2.06 -0.46 -15.88
N LYS A 167 -2.98 -1.40 -15.65
CA LYS A 167 -4.20 -1.53 -16.46
C LYS A 167 -5.38 -0.73 -15.93
N SER A 168 -5.27 -0.09 -14.76
CA SER A 168 -6.42 0.55 -14.12
C SER A 168 -7.02 1.66 -14.98
N LEU A 169 -6.22 2.48 -15.65
CA LEU A 169 -6.76 3.56 -16.49
C LEU A 169 -7.61 3.04 -17.64
N ASP A 170 -7.20 1.96 -18.29
CA ASP A 170 -7.94 1.37 -19.39
C ASP A 170 -9.19 0.64 -18.90
N SER A 171 -9.09 -0.09 -17.78
CA SER A 171 -10.26 -0.67 -17.10
C SER A 171 -11.28 0.41 -16.74
N ARG A 172 -10.83 1.55 -16.20
CA ARG A 172 -11.72 2.68 -15.88
C ARG A 172 -12.45 3.19 -17.13
N LYS A 173 -11.72 3.40 -18.23
CA LYS A 173 -12.32 3.87 -19.50
C LYS A 173 -13.37 2.87 -20.00
N ALA A 174 -13.06 1.58 -20.00
CA ALA A 174 -13.98 0.53 -20.42
C ALA A 174 -15.25 0.51 -19.56
N LEU A 175 -15.12 0.55 -18.23
CA LEU A 175 -16.25 0.56 -17.31
C LEU A 175 -17.10 1.83 -17.44
N LEU A 176 -16.47 3.00 -17.63
CA LEU A 176 -17.20 4.25 -17.88
C LEU A 176 -17.95 4.24 -19.21
N GLN A 177 -17.41 3.60 -20.24
CA GLN A 177 -18.11 3.41 -21.51
C GLN A 177 -19.35 2.51 -21.32
N ILE A 178 -19.23 1.43 -20.55
CA ILE A 178 -20.37 0.57 -20.20
C ILE A 178 -21.41 1.37 -19.40
N ALA A 179 -20.98 2.16 -18.41
CA ALA A 179 -21.86 3.02 -17.63
C ALA A 179 -22.61 4.05 -18.50
N SER A 180 -21.92 4.65 -19.47
CA SER A 180 -22.52 5.56 -20.45
C SER A 180 -23.58 4.84 -21.30
N ASN A 181 -23.26 3.66 -21.80
CA ASN A 181 -24.19 2.84 -22.60
C ASN A 181 -25.43 2.39 -21.80
N LEU A 182 -25.30 2.20 -20.48
CA LEU A 182 -26.41 1.90 -19.57
C LEU A 182 -27.23 3.15 -19.17
N GLY A 183 -26.79 4.35 -19.58
CA GLY A 183 -27.44 5.62 -19.25
C GLY A 183 -27.29 6.01 -17.77
N ILE A 184 -26.20 5.61 -17.11
CA ILE A 184 -25.97 5.86 -15.68
C ILE A 184 -24.73 6.71 -15.40
N TYR A 185 -24.20 7.40 -16.41
CA TYR A 185 -22.97 8.19 -16.27
C TYR A 185 -23.05 9.26 -15.16
N ASP A 186 -24.23 9.85 -14.97
CA ASP A 186 -24.48 10.87 -13.93
C ASP A 186 -25.05 10.29 -12.62
N ASP A 187 -25.19 8.96 -12.50
CA ASP A 187 -25.72 8.30 -11.30
C ASP A 187 -24.79 8.59 -10.11
N PRO A 188 -25.30 9.15 -8.98
CA PRO A 188 -24.51 9.35 -7.77
C PRO A 188 -23.81 8.07 -7.28
N ARG A 189 -24.45 6.90 -7.42
CA ARG A 189 -23.87 5.62 -7.00
C ARG A 189 -22.62 5.27 -7.79
N LEU A 190 -22.55 5.65 -9.07
CA LEU A 190 -21.35 5.46 -9.88
C LEU A 190 -20.19 6.32 -9.37
N ARG A 191 -20.48 7.56 -8.96
CA ARG A 191 -19.47 8.45 -8.37
C ARG A 191 -18.95 7.94 -7.03
N ASP A 192 -19.82 7.40 -6.19
CA ASP A 192 -19.44 6.81 -4.91
C ASP A 192 -18.60 5.55 -5.11
N ALA A 193 -19.02 4.66 -6.02
CA ALA A 193 -18.27 3.46 -6.39
C ALA A 193 -16.87 3.80 -6.95
N LEU A 194 -16.77 4.80 -7.84
CA LEU A 194 -15.48 5.26 -8.36
C LEU A 194 -14.56 5.80 -7.26
N ARG A 195 -15.11 6.51 -6.27
CA ARG A 195 -14.34 7.04 -5.15
C ARG A 195 -13.79 5.91 -4.27
N GLU A 196 -14.61 4.90 -3.98
CA GLU A 196 -14.19 3.72 -3.22
C GLU A 196 -13.06 2.98 -3.95
N ASP A 197 -13.22 2.75 -5.25
CA ASP A 197 -12.20 2.09 -6.07
C ASP A 197 -10.90 2.91 -6.15
N GLU A 198 -10.97 4.24 -6.14
CA GLU A 198 -9.78 5.09 -6.08
C GLU A 198 -9.04 5.00 -4.74
N GLN A 199 -9.76 4.78 -3.63
CA GLN A 199 -9.13 4.49 -2.34
C GLN A 199 -8.43 3.13 -2.36
N GLN A 200 -9.04 2.12 -2.98
CA GLN A 200 -8.43 0.80 -3.15
C GLN A 200 -7.16 0.88 -4.02
N ILE A 201 -7.19 1.61 -5.13
CA ILE A 201 -6.01 1.89 -5.96
C ILE A 201 -4.89 2.52 -5.12
N ALA A 202 -5.22 3.52 -4.29
CA ALA A 202 -4.25 4.15 -3.39
C ALA A 202 -3.66 3.13 -2.39
N ALA A 203 -4.49 2.25 -1.83
CA ALA A 203 -4.04 1.18 -0.93
C ALA A 203 -3.09 0.19 -1.63
N ILE A 204 -3.36 -0.17 -2.89
CA ILE A 204 -2.45 -1.00 -3.70
C ILE A 204 -1.12 -0.28 -3.92
N ILE A 205 -1.12 1.00 -4.30
CA ILE A 205 0.11 1.79 -4.50
C ILE A 205 0.92 1.88 -3.21
N LEU A 206 0.26 2.14 -2.07
CA LEU A 206 0.92 2.14 -0.75
C LEU A 206 1.60 0.82 -0.46
N THR A 207 0.94 -0.27 -0.82
CA THR A 207 1.50 -1.59 -0.61
C THR A 207 2.77 -1.79 -1.44
N ILE A 208 2.72 -1.47 -2.74
CA ILE A 208 3.86 -1.55 -3.67
C ILE A 208 5.03 -0.71 -3.15
N MET A 209 4.76 0.50 -2.65
CA MET A 209 5.80 1.38 -2.10
C MET A 209 6.47 0.85 -0.83
N ASN A 210 5.75 0.07 -0.03
CA ASN A 210 6.24 -0.50 1.22
C ASN A 210 6.88 -1.90 1.01
N SER A 211 6.67 -2.52 -0.14
CA SER A 211 7.30 -3.79 -0.52
C SER A 211 8.59 -3.55 -1.30
N GLY A 212 9.71 -4.04 -0.77
CA GLY A 212 11.02 -3.89 -1.41
C GLY A 212 11.10 -4.57 -2.79
N SER A 213 10.51 -5.75 -2.92
CA SER A 213 10.50 -6.55 -4.15
C SER A 213 9.58 -5.96 -5.23
N GLU A 214 8.35 -5.57 -4.86
CA GLU A 214 7.40 -4.95 -5.80
C GLU A 214 7.92 -3.59 -6.27
N ARG A 215 8.48 -2.77 -5.37
CA ARG A 215 9.13 -1.52 -5.75
C ARG A 215 10.27 -1.73 -6.74
N ALA A 216 11.10 -2.77 -6.56
CA ALA A 216 12.16 -3.09 -7.49
C ALA A 216 11.60 -3.55 -8.86
N ALA A 217 10.47 -4.25 -8.87
CA ALA A 217 9.78 -4.62 -10.10
C ALA A 217 9.18 -3.41 -10.83
N VAL A 218 8.59 -2.45 -10.11
CA VAL A 218 8.11 -1.18 -10.69
C VAL A 218 9.23 -0.42 -11.39
N LEU A 219 10.42 -0.35 -10.79
CA LEU A 219 11.57 0.36 -11.38
C LEU A 219 12.13 -0.33 -12.64
N ARG A 220 11.66 -1.53 -12.99
CA ARG A 220 11.98 -2.24 -14.22
C ARG A 220 10.86 -2.14 -15.27
N LEU A 221 9.79 -1.39 -14.99
CA LEU A 221 8.76 -1.14 -16.00
C LEU A 221 9.34 -0.27 -17.12
N GLU A 222 8.94 -0.58 -18.35
CA GLU A 222 9.36 0.14 -19.54
C GLU A 222 8.14 0.50 -20.40
N GLY A 223 8.35 1.36 -21.41
CA GLY A 223 7.35 1.66 -22.42
C GLY A 223 6.03 2.16 -21.84
N ASP A 224 4.92 1.63 -22.35
CA ASP A 224 3.57 2.08 -21.99
C ASP A 224 3.18 1.66 -20.57
N PHE A 225 3.74 0.57 -20.06
CA PHE A 225 3.50 0.14 -18.69
C PHE A 225 4.10 1.11 -17.68
N ALA A 226 5.33 1.60 -17.93
CA ALA A 226 5.92 2.63 -17.09
C ALA A 226 5.11 3.93 -17.11
N GLN A 227 4.67 4.36 -18.30
CA GLN A 227 3.85 5.56 -18.45
C GLN A 227 2.53 5.44 -17.69
N SER A 228 1.80 4.33 -17.89
CA SER A 228 0.52 4.12 -17.23
C SER A 228 0.67 4.09 -15.70
N PHE A 229 1.72 3.44 -15.19
CA PHE A 229 2.00 3.43 -13.76
C PHE A 229 2.28 4.86 -13.22
N LEU A 230 3.11 5.65 -13.91
CA LEU A 230 3.39 7.05 -13.55
C LEU A 230 2.10 7.88 -13.48
N ASP A 231 1.26 7.75 -14.50
CA ASP A 231 0.00 8.49 -14.63
C ASP A 231 -0.98 8.12 -13.51
N VAL A 232 -1.08 6.85 -13.15
CA VAL A 232 -1.95 6.41 -12.05
C VAL A 232 -1.48 6.98 -10.72
N VAL A 233 -0.19 6.84 -10.38
CA VAL A 233 0.34 7.36 -9.11
C VAL A 233 0.18 8.88 -9.01
N GLN A 234 0.43 9.61 -10.11
CA GLN A 234 0.25 11.05 -10.15
C GLN A 234 -1.23 11.44 -10.00
N ASN A 235 -2.14 10.77 -10.71
CA ASN A 235 -3.59 11.00 -10.56
C ASN A 235 -4.06 10.74 -9.12
N THR A 236 -3.56 9.69 -8.47
CA THR A 236 -3.89 9.39 -7.07
C THR A 236 -3.38 10.48 -6.12
N LEU A 237 -2.22 11.08 -6.40
CA LEU A 237 -1.70 12.24 -5.65
C LEU A 237 -2.56 13.48 -5.87
N ASP A 238 -2.85 13.83 -7.12
CA ASP A 238 -3.60 15.03 -7.49
C ASP A 238 -5.02 15.04 -6.91
N ARG A 239 -5.62 13.86 -6.77
CA ARG A 239 -6.97 13.69 -6.19
C ARG A 239 -7.01 13.57 -4.67
N GLY A 240 -5.87 13.59 -3.99
CA GLY A 240 -5.85 13.62 -2.53
C GLY A 240 -5.90 12.26 -1.82
N PHE A 241 -5.77 11.14 -2.53
CA PHE A 241 -5.81 9.82 -1.88
C PHE A 241 -4.49 9.41 -1.19
N LEU A 242 -3.41 10.15 -1.44
CA LEU A 242 -2.08 9.93 -0.83
C LEU A 242 -1.61 11.18 -0.04
N MET A 243 -2.50 11.83 0.70
CA MET A 243 -2.21 13.09 1.39
C MET A 243 -1.37 12.97 2.67
N HIS A 244 -1.30 11.79 3.29
CA HIS A 244 -0.44 11.62 4.47
C HIS A 244 1.02 11.94 4.11
N PRO A 245 1.74 12.79 4.87
CA PRO A 245 3.05 13.32 4.44
C PRO A 245 4.07 12.24 4.05
N GLN A 246 4.09 11.13 4.78
CA GLN A 246 4.97 10.00 4.50
C GLN A 246 4.59 9.27 3.20
N HIS A 247 3.29 9.14 2.93
CA HIS A 247 2.78 8.49 1.71
C HIS A 247 3.06 9.36 0.49
N ASN A 248 2.81 10.66 0.60
CA ASN A 248 3.08 11.65 -0.43
C ASN A 248 4.57 11.66 -0.82
N SER A 249 5.46 11.76 0.18
CA SER A 249 6.91 11.77 -0.03
C SER A 249 7.41 10.47 -0.70
N LYS A 250 6.89 9.31 -0.27
CA LYS A 250 7.23 8.02 -0.89
C LYS A 250 6.74 7.94 -2.34
N ALA A 251 5.51 8.36 -2.62
CA ALA A 251 4.94 8.34 -3.96
C ALA A 251 5.70 9.24 -4.93
N ARG A 252 6.00 10.48 -4.52
CA ARG A 252 6.84 11.40 -5.32
C ARG A 252 8.23 10.84 -5.57
N ARG A 253 8.85 10.23 -4.56
CA ARG A 253 10.16 9.58 -4.72
C ARG A 253 10.09 8.40 -5.69
N LEU A 254 9.00 7.63 -5.68
CA LEU A 254 8.79 6.54 -6.63
C LEU A 254 8.64 7.08 -8.06
N ILE A 255 7.82 8.12 -8.25
CA ILE A 255 7.66 8.82 -9.54
C ILE A 255 9.02 9.28 -10.05
N LEU A 256 9.80 10.00 -9.24
CA LEU A 256 11.12 10.51 -9.66
C LEU A 256 12.08 9.39 -10.07
N LYS A 257 12.11 8.30 -9.30
CA LYS A 257 13.00 7.16 -9.60
C LYS A 257 12.59 6.41 -10.86
N LEU A 258 11.30 6.15 -11.03
CA LEU A 258 10.79 5.48 -12.23
C LEU A 258 10.99 6.38 -13.45
N SER A 259 10.64 7.66 -13.35
CA SER A 259 10.84 8.65 -14.42
C SER A 259 12.29 8.71 -14.88
N GLY A 260 13.25 8.75 -13.93
CA GLY A 260 14.67 8.74 -14.26
C GLY A 260 15.17 7.41 -14.85
N ALA A 261 14.49 6.30 -14.59
CA ALA A 261 14.85 4.99 -15.15
C ALA A 261 14.29 4.77 -16.56
N CYS A 262 13.11 5.31 -16.87
CA CYS A 262 12.43 5.10 -18.15
C CYS A 262 12.40 6.33 -19.08
N ASP A 263 12.97 7.46 -18.65
CA ASP A 263 12.97 8.75 -19.36
C ASP A 263 11.55 9.23 -19.76
N LYS A 264 10.59 9.04 -18.84
CA LYS A 264 9.20 9.48 -19.00
C LYS A 264 8.74 10.28 -17.79
N LEU A 265 7.79 11.17 -17.99
CA LEU A 265 7.13 11.93 -16.93
C LEU A 265 5.63 11.64 -16.94
N PRO A 266 4.93 11.78 -15.79
CA PRO A 266 3.48 11.67 -15.77
C PRO A 266 2.83 12.64 -16.78
N SER A 267 1.89 12.12 -17.57
CA SER A 267 1.20 12.84 -18.65
C SER A 267 0.47 14.10 -18.14
N SER A 268 -0.01 14.07 -16.88
CA SER A 268 -0.70 15.21 -16.27
C SER A 268 0.21 16.41 -15.99
N LEU A 269 1.54 16.25 -16.06
CA LEU A 269 2.49 17.37 -15.98
C LEU A 269 2.58 18.16 -17.30
N PHE A 270 2.08 17.60 -18.39
CA PHE A 270 2.07 18.27 -19.69
C PHE A 270 0.73 18.93 -19.93
N ILE A 271 0.75 20.22 -20.25
CA ILE A 271 -0.43 20.95 -20.69
C ILE A 271 -0.64 20.61 -22.17
N THR A 272 -1.73 19.93 -22.48
CA THR A 272 -2.14 19.65 -23.86
C THR A 272 -2.97 20.81 -24.42
N GLY A 273 -3.03 20.98 -25.74
CA GLY A 273 -3.83 22.04 -26.37
C GLY A 273 -3.20 23.43 -26.37
N VAL A 274 -1.93 23.55 -25.96
CA VAL A 274 -1.13 24.76 -26.16
C VAL A 274 -0.60 24.76 -27.59
N SER A 275 -0.83 25.85 -28.30
CA SER A 275 -0.46 26.05 -29.71
C SER A 275 0.07 27.46 -29.93
N GLY A 276 0.70 27.72 -31.07
CA GLY A 276 1.17 29.07 -31.41
C GLY A 276 2.16 29.65 -30.40
N ARG A 277 3.06 28.81 -29.86
CA ARG A 277 4.13 29.27 -28.96
C ARG A 277 5.00 30.27 -29.73
N SER A 278 5.25 31.43 -29.14
CA SER A 278 6.16 32.43 -29.70
C SER A 278 7.57 31.85 -29.82
N GLU A 279 8.26 32.12 -30.94
CA GLU A 279 9.66 31.70 -31.10
C GLU A 279 10.58 32.39 -30.10
N HIS A 280 10.20 33.59 -29.67
CA HIS A 280 10.98 34.41 -28.75
C HIS A 280 10.24 34.59 -27.43
N ALA A 281 11.00 34.69 -26.34
CA ALA A 281 10.44 35.00 -25.03
C ALA A 281 9.78 36.38 -25.07
N ALA A 282 8.55 36.48 -24.58
CA ALA A 282 7.86 37.76 -24.40
C ALA A 282 8.51 38.58 -23.28
N PHE A 283 9.02 37.88 -22.25
CA PHE A 283 9.78 38.45 -21.16
C PHE A 283 10.90 37.50 -20.75
N GLY A 284 12.12 38.01 -20.58
CA GLY A 284 13.26 37.25 -20.07
C GLY A 284 13.84 37.91 -18.82
N GLY A 285 14.17 37.13 -17.80
CA GLY A 285 14.79 37.59 -16.56
C GLY A 285 15.68 36.54 -15.91
N GLY A 286 16.31 36.87 -14.77
CA GLY A 286 17.28 35.99 -14.11
C GLY A 286 16.73 34.64 -13.60
N PHE A 287 15.41 34.45 -13.60
CA PHE A 287 14.73 33.24 -13.15
C PHE A 287 14.10 32.42 -14.28
N GLY A 288 14.20 32.87 -15.53
CA GLY A 288 13.70 32.14 -16.70
C GLY A 288 13.05 33.03 -17.77
N ASP A 289 12.72 32.38 -18.88
CA ASP A 289 12.07 32.98 -20.05
C ASP A 289 10.58 32.64 -20.06
N ILE A 290 9.75 33.66 -20.27
CA ILE A 290 8.29 33.56 -20.40
C ILE A 290 7.94 33.59 -21.89
N TYR A 291 7.29 32.54 -22.39
CA TYR A 291 6.89 32.42 -23.78
C TYR A 291 5.37 32.59 -23.90
N GLN A 292 4.94 33.36 -24.89
CA GLN A 292 3.52 33.52 -25.16
C GLN A 292 3.01 32.33 -25.98
N ALA A 293 1.82 31.83 -25.69
CA ALA A 293 1.18 30.79 -26.48
C ALA A 293 -0.34 30.98 -26.52
N SER A 294 -1.05 30.12 -27.24
CA SER A 294 -2.52 30.06 -27.26
C SER A 294 -3.00 28.76 -26.64
N TYR A 295 -3.92 28.85 -25.69
CA TYR A 295 -4.61 27.72 -25.07
C TYR A 295 -6.12 27.92 -25.20
N ASN A 296 -6.82 26.97 -25.83
CA ASN A 296 -8.26 27.08 -26.15
C ASN A 296 -8.63 28.41 -26.83
N GLY A 297 -7.81 28.86 -27.79
CA GLY A 297 -8.00 30.10 -28.53
C GLY A 297 -7.75 31.38 -27.73
N ARG A 298 -7.30 31.28 -26.48
CA ARG A 298 -6.94 32.42 -25.63
C ARG A 298 -5.44 32.50 -25.48
N THR A 299 -4.90 33.70 -25.55
CA THR A 299 -3.49 33.95 -25.34
C THR A 299 -3.12 33.74 -23.87
N VAL A 300 -2.09 32.93 -23.63
CA VAL A 300 -1.50 32.63 -22.31
C VAL A 300 -0.01 32.97 -22.33
N ALA A 301 0.58 33.17 -21.16
CA ALA A 301 1.99 33.51 -20.95
C ALA A 301 2.63 32.54 -19.96
#